data_AF-A0A9W9JMA9-F1
#
_entry.id   AF-A0A9W9JMA9-F1
#
_cell.length_a   1.000
_cell.length_b   1.000
_cell.length_c   1.000
_cell.angle_alpha   90.00
_cell.angle_beta   90.00
_cell.angle_gamma   90.00
#
_symmetry.space_group_name_H-M   'P 1'
#
loop_
_entity.id
_entity.type
_entity.pdbx_description
1 polymer ?
#
loop_
_entity_poly.entity_id
_entity_poly.type
_entity_poly.pdbx_seq_one_letter_code
_entity_poly.pdbx_strand_id
1 'polypeptide(L)'
;MPPRIQSRSVSNTLLPYLTASSSSSSLSSLPSLSSTSSQCLSRQFSATAASQGQTKLRRQMFEWLNNEGSVFKHHIPGEPNYITRLKGDGGEKTRPFPDNRNFFSEPILSEELRNEVYNRVVEQKKSVRVVSVDLGIDMKRIAAVVRLVELEKRQRTQGKPLALPYARAIHEMVPTTPLAEPGERQTYHEPINDLPAHPLTGSQIFYPVPESRSFNRVEAGRVFSGAPAMEHSEAAEISHPSDLSEKILEDPNSIGWVGKGDNARQILQPADVRIPHPHLVALERDRLAHPNERLAVADLQSKRLERQDAIEQARRERIQARREKKLTVVSPEDSRFDYRIKDTIYTKETTGIDGRGSKAAGRRYGVPHRDRTRGEVKIPTRVEA
;
A
#
# COMPACT_ATOMS: atom_id res chain seq x y z
N MET A 1 24.82 -24.54 11.10
CA MET A 1 23.62 -24.04 11.81
C MET A 1 24.04 -23.65 13.22
N PRO A 2 23.73 -22.44 13.72
CA PRO A 2 24.10 -22.05 15.07
C PRO A 2 23.18 -22.70 16.12
N PRO A 3 23.64 -22.95 17.35
CA PRO A 3 22.84 -23.63 18.37
C PRO A 3 21.78 -22.70 18.99
N ARG A 4 20.61 -23.29 19.22
CA ARG A 4 19.38 -22.65 19.69
C ARG A 4 19.43 -22.44 21.21
N ILE A 5 19.44 -21.20 21.67
CA ILE A 5 19.36 -20.84 23.09
C ILE A 5 17.95 -21.19 23.61
N GLN A 6 17.87 -21.98 24.69
CA GLN A 6 16.61 -22.33 25.33
C GLN A 6 16.07 -21.15 26.16
N SER A 7 14.82 -20.76 25.94
CA SER A 7 14.11 -19.77 26.74
C SER A 7 13.73 -20.37 28.10
N ARG A 8 14.32 -19.86 29.19
CA ARG A 8 13.83 -20.16 30.55
C ARG A 8 12.51 -19.43 30.78
N SER A 9 11.47 -20.22 31.06
CA SER A 9 10.15 -19.74 31.49
C SER A 9 10.28 -19.05 32.85
N VAL A 10 9.92 -17.76 32.91
CA VAL A 10 9.77 -17.03 34.18
C VAL A 10 8.29 -17.06 34.55
N SER A 11 7.95 -17.86 35.55
CA SER A 11 6.63 -17.89 36.17
C SER A 11 6.48 -16.68 37.10
N ASN A 12 5.77 -15.65 36.66
CA ASN A 12 5.32 -14.56 37.53
C ASN A 12 4.07 -15.02 38.29
N THR A 13 4.23 -15.32 39.57
CA THR A 13 3.14 -15.41 40.52
C THR A 13 3.11 -14.15 41.38
N LEU A 14 1.89 -13.73 41.72
CA LEU A 14 1.48 -12.78 42.78
C LEU A 14 0.93 -11.42 42.27
N LEU A 15 -0.38 -11.42 42.04
CA LEU A 15 -1.27 -10.32 42.39
C LEU A 15 -1.88 -10.62 43.78
N PRO A 16 -2.16 -9.59 44.59
CA PRO A 16 -3.54 -9.44 45.01
C PRO A 16 -4.08 -7.99 44.93
N TYR A 17 -5.30 -7.94 44.41
CA TYR A 17 -6.47 -7.08 44.63
C TYR A 17 -6.46 -5.99 45.75
N LEU A 18 -6.99 -4.80 45.35
CA LEU A 18 -7.94 -3.86 46.02
C LEU A 18 -7.50 -2.63 46.86
N THR A 19 -8.02 -1.48 46.37
CA THR A 19 -8.79 -0.39 47.02
C THR A 19 -8.15 0.66 47.96
N ALA A 20 -8.19 1.91 47.46
CA ALA A 20 -8.84 3.12 48.01
C ALA A 20 -8.32 3.89 49.26
N SER A 21 -8.06 5.18 49.01
CA SER A 21 -8.49 6.40 49.75
C SER A 21 -7.82 6.87 51.06
N SER A 22 -7.37 8.14 50.98
CA SER A 22 -7.53 9.25 51.96
C SER A 22 -6.66 9.39 53.24
N SER A 23 -5.89 10.49 53.24
CA SER A 23 -5.82 11.57 54.27
C SER A 23 -5.18 11.37 55.66
N SER A 24 -4.18 12.25 55.90
CA SER A 24 -3.92 13.12 57.07
C SER A 24 -3.40 12.61 58.43
N SER A 25 -2.43 13.40 58.93
CA SER A 25 -2.13 13.84 60.32
C SER A 25 -1.46 12.91 61.34
N SER A 26 -0.14 13.11 61.51
CA SER A 26 0.59 13.66 62.69
C SER A 26 0.36 13.19 64.15
N LEU A 27 1.51 13.16 64.87
CA LEU A 27 1.78 13.24 66.33
C LEU A 27 1.98 11.91 67.10
N SER A 28 3.24 11.64 67.52
CA SER A 28 3.76 11.58 68.91
C SER A 28 3.32 10.33 69.69
N SER A 29 4.19 9.49 70.26
CA SER A 29 5.05 9.75 71.42
C SER A 29 5.68 8.40 71.87
N LEU A 30 6.88 8.44 72.44
CA LEU A 30 7.56 7.37 73.22
C LEU A 30 6.88 7.24 74.61
N PRO A 31 7.10 6.19 75.48
CA PRO A 31 8.42 5.60 75.78
C PRO A 31 8.50 4.14 76.36
N SER A 32 9.74 3.76 76.72
CA SER A 32 10.18 2.77 77.75
C SER A 32 10.18 1.28 77.38
N LEU A 33 10.98 0.37 77.96
CA LEU A 33 12.32 0.33 78.59
C LEU A 33 12.64 -1.19 78.69
N SER A 34 13.88 -1.58 78.36
CA SER A 34 14.65 -2.73 78.89
C SER A 34 13.99 -4.10 79.22
N SER A 35 14.43 -5.18 78.56
CA SER A 35 15.35 -6.22 79.13
C SER A 35 15.19 -7.64 78.53
N THR A 36 16.33 -8.16 78.04
CA THR A 36 16.85 -9.55 78.01
C THR A 36 16.02 -10.79 77.60
N SER A 37 16.61 -11.46 76.59
CA SER A 37 16.79 -12.92 76.39
C SER A 37 15.59 -13.81 76.05
N SER A 38 15.52 -14.22 74.78
CA SER A 38 15.40 -15.63 74.34
C SER A 38 15.63 -15.71 72.83
N GLN A 39 16.73 -16.33 72.42
CA GLN A 39 17.11 -16.52 71.03
C GLN A 39 16.22 -17.60 70.39
N CYS A 40 15.21 -17.19 69.63
CA CYS A 40 14.58 -18.03 68.62
C CYS A 40 15.36 -17.88 67.31
N LEU A 41 16.14 -18.91 66.94
CA LEU A 41 16.77 -19.01 65.62
C LEU A 41 15.70 -19.35 64.56
N SER A 42 14.80 -18.41 64.29
CA SER A 42 14.07 -18.41 63.04
C SER A 42 15.04 -17.94 61.96
N ARG A 43 15.23 -18.76 60.92
CA ARG A 43 15.97 -18.35 59.71
C ARG A 43 15.29 -17.08 59.18
N GLN A 44 15.90 -15.93 59.44
CA GLN A 44 15.54 -14.68 58.79
C GLN A 44 15.86 -14.86 57.31
N PHE A 45 14.84 -15.09 56.49
CA PHE A 45 14.94 -14.72 55.09
C PHE A 45 15.36 -13.25 55.10
N SER A 46 16.55 -12.95 54.59
CA SER A 46 17.02 -11.58 54.46
C SER A 46 16.02 -10.79 53.63
N ALA A 47 15.09 -10.12 54.30
CA ALA A 47 14.34 -9.00 53.77
C ALA A 47 15.28 -7.79 53.77
N THR A 48 16.42 -7.89 53.08
CA THR A 48 17.14 -6.68 52.67
C THR A 48 16.17 -5.95 51.76
N ALA A 49 15.64 -4.83 52.24
CA ALA A 49 14.81 -3.94 51.46
C ALA A 49 15.49 -3.78 50.09
N ALA A 50 14.81 -4.21 49.02
CA ALA A 50 15.33 -4.02 47.67
C ALA A 50 15.74 -2.55 47.56
N SER A 51 17.01 -2.30 47.25
CA SER A 51 17.59 -0.96 47.24
C SER A 51 16.61 -0.02 46.53
N GLN A 52 16.10 0.99 47.24
CA GLN A 52 15.28 2.05 46.66
C GLN A 52 16.04 2.86 45.58
N GLY A 53 17.33 2.57 45.37
CA GLY A 53 18.16 3.15 44.32
C GLY A 53 17.88 2.60 42.93
N GLN A 54 18.04 3.46 41.93
CA GLN A 54 17.93 3.08 40.52
C GLN A 54 19.02 2.07 40.12
N THR A 55 18.65 1.09 39.28
CA THR A 55 19.60 0.13 38.71
C THR A 55 20.68 0.82 37.87
N LYS A 56 21.84 0.18 37.68
CA LYS A 56 22.91 0.73 36.82
C LYS A 56 22.41 1.05 35.41
N LEU A 57 21.62 0.16 34.81
CA LEU A 57 21.03 0.37 33.48
C LEU A 57 20.09 1.58 33.45
N ARG A 58 19.28 1.78 34.50
CA ARG A 58 18.38 2.94 34.60
C ARG A 58 19.17 4.24 34.71
N ARG A 59 20.28 4.25 35.48
CA ARG A 59 21.18 5.41 35.56
C ARG A 59 21.80 5.75 34.20
N GLN A 60 22.35 4.76 33.49
CA GLN A 60 22.92 4.95 32.15
C GLN A 60 21.87 5.44 31.13
N MET A 61 20.64 4.91 31.21
CA MET A 61 19.54 5.37 30.35
C MET A 61 19.20 6.85 30.60
N PHE A 62 19.07 7.28 31.86
CA PHE A 62 18.78 8.69 32.17
C PHE A 62 19.94 9.62 31.84
N GLU A 63 21.19 9.15 31.98
CA GLU A 63 22.37 9.87 31.53
C GLU A 63 22.29 10.15 30.03
N TRP A 64 21.96 9.14 29.21
CA TRP A 64 21.77 9.34 27.77
C TRP A 64 20.58 10.26 27.45
N LEU A 65 19.41 10.06 28.09
CA LEU A 65 18.21 10.87 27.87
C LEU A 65 18.39 12.36 28.20
N ASN A 66 19.19 12.66 29.21
CA ASN A 66 19.46 14.04 29.63
C ASN A 66 20.58 14.71 28.81
N ASN A 67 21.44 13.91 28.17
CA ASN A 67 22.52 14.39 27.31
C ASN A 67 22.11 14.30 25.83
N GLU A 68 22.65 13.33 25.08
CA GLU A 68 22.43 13.15 23.64
C GLU A 68 20.94 13.00 23.27
N GLY A 69 20.17 12.29 24.10
CA GLY A 69 18.75 12.02 23.86
C GLY A 69 17.83 13.22 24.08
N SER A 70 18.32 14.29 24.71
CA SER A 70 17.52 15.48 25.03
C SER A 70 16.97 16.19 23.78
N VAL A 71 17.68 16.07 22.65
CA VAL A 71 17.31 16.62 21.33
C VAL A 71 15.99 16.06 20.82
N PHE A 72 15.60 14.85 21.23
CA PHE A 72 14.35 14.21 20.79
C PHE A 72 13.16 14.50 21.71
N LYS A 73 13.35 15.30 22.77
CA LYS A 73 12.26 15.64 23.71
C LYS A 73 11.17 16.47 23.05
N HIS A 74 11.54 17.34 22.13
CA HIS A 74 10.63 18.13 21.30
C HIS A 74 11.04 17.98 19.84
N HIS A 75 10.08 18.06 18.92
CA HIS A 75 10.40 18.02 17.49
C HIS A 75 11.01 19.35 17.03
N ILE A 76 11.65 19.30 15.86
CA ILE A 76 12.16 20.48 15.16
C ILE A 76 11.16 20.76 14.04
N PRO A 77 10.49 21.94 14.02
CA PRO A 77 9.50 22.22 12.99
C PRO A 77 10.08 22.18 11.57
N GLY A 78 9.50 21.34 10.71
CA GLY A 78 9.83 21.24 9.29
C GLY A 78 11.02 20.33 8.97
N GLU A 79 11.66 19.72 9.96
CA GLU A 79 12.80 18.82 9.74
C GLU A 79 12.62 17.48 10.47
N PRO A 80 12.86 16.33 9.80
CA PRO A 80 12.87 15.05 10.49
C PRO A 80 14.01 15.00 11.52
N ASN A 81 13.66 14.68 12.78
CA ASN A 81 14.61 14.58 13.88
C ASN A 81 14.83 13.11 14.29
N TYR A 82 15.57 12.37 13.47
CA TYR A 82 15.83 10.94 13.68
C TYR A 82 17.13 10.66 14.45
N ILE A 83 17.17 9.51 15.13
CA ILE A 83 18.32 9.04 15.93
C ILE A 83 19.59 8.86 15.11
N THR A 84 19.47 8.61 13.81
CA THR A 84 20.59 8.44 12.88
C THR A 84 21.53 9.65 12.85
N ARG A 85 21.00 10.85 13.09
CA ARG A 85 21.76 12.10 13.19
C ARG A 85 22.88 12.03 14.25
N LEU A 86 22.71 11.23 15.30
CA LEU A 86 23.72 11.07 16.36
C LEU A 86 24.93 10.22 15.93
N LYS A 87 24.77 9.33 14.94
CA LYS A 87 25.81 8.35 14.57
C LYS A 87 26.98 8.99 13.80
N GLY A 88 26.95 10.29 13.51
CA GLY A 88 28.07 11.06 12.97
C GLY A 88 28.50 10.72 11.53
N ASP A 89 27.94 9.67 10.94
CA ASP A 89 27.93 9.51 9.49
C ASP A 89 27.18 10.74 8.96
N GLY A 90 27.67 11.45 7.95
CA GLY A 90 26.97 12.56 7.28
C GLY A 90 25.70 12.11 6.54
N GLY A 91 25.00 11.12 7.11
CA GLY A 91 23.91 10.35 6.58
C GLY A 91 22.65 11.18 6.47
N GLU A 92 21.99 10.93 5.36
CA GLU A 92 20.75 11.56 4.94
C GLU A 92 19.75 11.68 6.10
N LYS A 93 19.29 12.92 6.35
CA LYS A 93 18.39 13.33 7.44
C LYS A 93 17.07 12.53 7.50
N THR A 94 16.76 11.79 6.45
CA THR A 94 15.52 11.05 6.25
C THR A 94 15.57 9.61 6.76
N ARG A 95 16.70 9.10 7.24
CA ARG A 95 16.79 7.71 7.75
C ARG A 95 16.38 7.63 9.22
N PRO A 96 15.33 6.88 9.60
CA PRO A 96 14.95 6.76 11.01
C PRO A 96 15.77 5.73 11.78
N PHE A 97 16.26 4.68 11.12
CA PHE A 97 16.96 3.57 11.77
C PHE A 97 18.44 3.51 11.37
N PRO A 98 19.38 3.58 12.33
CA PRO A 98 20.82 3.66 12.02
C PRO A 98 21.42 2.39 11.44
N ASP A 99 20.80 1.24 11.67
CA ASP A 99 21.31 -0.05 11.22
C ASP A 99 20.63 -0.53 9.92
N ASN A 100 19.47 0.03 9.58
CA ASN A 100 18.78 -0.25 8.32
C ASN A 100 19.00 0.89 7.32
N ARG A 101 20.04 0.75 6.49
CA ARG A 101 20.42 1.74 5.48
C ARG A 101 19.43 1.88 4.32
N ASN A 102 18.57 0.88 4.10
CA ASN A 102 17.67 0.84 2.96
C ASN A 102 16.33 1.54 3.22
N PHE A 103 15.98 1.77 4.50
CA PHE A 103 14.70 2.37 4.86
C PHE A 103 14.81 3.87 5.09
N PHE A 104 14.00 4.61 4.37
CA PHE A 104 13.91 6.06 4.38
C PHE A 104 12.52 6.52 4.78
N SER A 105 12.44 7.64 5.48
CA SER A 105 11.20 8.39 5.61
C SER A 105 11.01 9.22 4.35
N GLU A 106 10.31 8.63 3.38
CA GLU A 106 9.85 9.34 2.19
C GLU A 106 8.93 10.52 2.56
N PRO A 107 8.92 11.60 1.77
CA PRO A 107 8.06 12.74 2.04
C PRO A 107 6.57 12.38 1.90
N ILE A 108 5.71 13.08 2.62
CA ILE A 108 4.25 12.99 2.49
C ILE A 108 3.69 14.20 1.72
N LEU A 109 2.48 14.08 1.17
CA LEU A 109 1.84 15.21 0.47
C LEU A 109 1.54 16.34 1.46
N SER A 110 1.85 17.59 1.08
CA SER A 110 1.43 18.76 1.86
C SER A 110 -0.10 18.92 1.86
N GLU A 111 -0.63 19.68 2.83
CA GLU A 111 -2.07 19.98 2.89
C GLU A 111 -2.56 20.75 1.66
N GLU A 112 -1.71 21.56 1.05
CA GLU A 112 -2.01 22.32 -0.17
C GLU A 112 -2.05 21.39 -1.39
N LEU A 113 -1.04 20.54 -1.54
CA LEU A 113 -0.93 19.62 -2.66
C LEU A 113 -2.09 18.62 -2.69
N ARG A 114 -2.52 18.10 -1.53
CA ARG A 114 -3.70 17.21 -1.47
C ARG A 114 -5.00 17.94 -1.84
N ASN A 115 -5.13 19.23 -1.51
CA ASN A 115 -6.31 20.01 -1.87
C ASN A 115 -6.33 20.32 -3.37
N GLU A 116 -5.16 20.57 -3.97
CA GLU A 116 -5.02 20.76 -5.41
C GLU A 116 -5.36 19.49 -6.20
N VAL A 117 -4.92 18.32 -5.72
CA VAL A 117 -5.33 17.01 -6.28
C VAL A 117 -6.86 16.90 -6.29
N TYR A 118 -7.51 17.22 -5.17
CA TYR A 118 -8.97 17.16 -5.07
C TYR A 118 -9.66 18.12 -6.05
N ASN A 119 -9.20 19.37 -6.14
CA ASN A 119 -9.74 20.39 -7.04
C ASN A 119 -9.65 19.90 -8.51
N ARG A 120 -8.47 19.44 -8.96
CA ARG A 120 -8.28 18.97 -10.34
C ARG A 120 -9.17 17.79 -10.70
N VAL A 121 -9.30 16.81 -9.80
CA VAL A 121 -10.08 15.58 -10.09
C VAL A 121 -11.58 15.81 -9.95
N VAL A 122 -12.02 16.44 -8.86
CA VAL A 122 -13.45 16.53 -8.51
C VAL A 122 -14.10 17.77 -9.09
N GLU A 123 -13.44 18.93 -9.04
CA GLU A 123 -14.01 20.21 -9.46
C GLU A 123 -13.74 20.44 -10.95
N GLN A 124 -12.50 20.27 -11.42
CA GLN A 124 -12.13 20.44 -12.83
C GLN A 124 -12.40 19.21 -13.70
N LYS A 125 -12.83 18.08 -13.11
CA LYS A 125 -13.11 16.82 -13.81
C LYS A 125 -11.96 16.27 -14.66
N LYS A 126 -10.71 16.61 -14.32
CA LYS A 126 -9.55 16.03 -14.99
C LYS A 126 -9.43 14.55 -14.63
N SER A 127 -8.99 13.73 -15.59
CA SER A 127 -8.76 12.32 -15.33
C SER A 127 -7.59 12.12 -14.36
N VAL A 128 -7.70 11.06 -13.54
CA VAL A 128 -6.68 10.72 -12.54
C VAL A 128 -5.30 10.53 -13.18
N ARG A 129 -5.27 10.00 -14.40
CA ARG A 129 -4.06 9.76 -15.18
C ARG A 129 -3.34 11.07 -15.53
N VAL A 130 -4.08 12.09 -15.96
CA VAL A 130 -3.52 13.42 -16.26
C VAL A 130 -2.97 14.06 -14.99
N VAL A 131 -3.76 14.06 -13.91
CA VAL A 131 -3.35 14.66 -12.63
C VAL A 131 -2.10 13.98 -12.06
N SER A 132 -1.97 12.67 -12.24
CA SER A 132 -0.81 11.87 -11.84
C SER A 132 0.48 12.28 -12.56
N VAL A 133 0.41 12.52 -13.87
CA VAL A 133 1.56 13.00 -14.66
C VAL A 133 1.93 14.43 -14.30
N ASP A 134 0.93 15.30 -14.16
CA ASP A 134 1.12 16.72 -13.88
C ASP A 134 1.74 16.96 -12.49
N LEU A 135 1.27 16.23 -11.48
CA LEU A 135 1.70 16.39 -10.09
C LEU A 135 2.79 15.39 -9.66
N GLY A 136 3.06 14.35 -10.45
CA GLY A 136 4.06 13.33 -10.11
C GLY A 136 3.67 12.46 -8.93
N ILE A 137 2.41 12.04 -8.87
CA ILE A 137 1.85 11.24 -7.77
C ILE A 137 1.24 9.97 -8.36
N ASP A 138 1.42 8.80 -7.73
CA ASP A 138 0.82 7.55 -8.19
C ASP A 138 -0.72 7.66 -8.23
N MET A 139 -1.33 7.09 -9.27
CA MET A 139 -2.78 7.07 -9.47
C MET A 139 -3.52 6.48 -8.26
N LYS A 140 -2.94 5.45 -7.63
CA LYS A 140 -3.52 4.82 -6.41
C LYS A 140 -3.54 5.80 -5.24
N ARG A 141 -2.47 6.59 -5.08
CA ARG A 141 -2.37 7.61 -4.03
C ARG A 141 -3.37 8.74 -4.28
N ILE A 142 -3.50 9.22 -5.53
CA ILE A 142 -4.52 10.21 -5.90
C ILE A 142 -5.93 9.72 -5.54
N ALA A 143 -6.28 8.48 -5.89
CA ALA A 143 -7.59 7.91 -5.56
C ALA A 143 -7.82 7.79 -4.03
N ALA A 144 -6.77 7.56 -3.24
CA ALA A 144 -6.85 7.59 -1.78
C ALA A 144 -7.04 9.02 -1.24
N VAL A 145 -6.28 9.99 -1.76
CA VAL A 145 -6.38 11.40 -1.38
C VAL A 145 -7.79 11.93 -1.61
N VAL A 146 -8.37 11.70 -2.80
CA VAL A 146 -9.73 12.15 -3.12
C VAL A 146 -10.72 11.59 -2.09
N ARG A 147 -10.69 10.28 -1.82
CA ARG A 147 -11.58 9.64 -0.83
C ARG A 147 -11.43 10.22 0.58
N LEU A 148 -10.20 10.48 1.02
CA LEU A 148 -9.94 11.04 2.36
C LEU A 148 -10.38 12.50 2.47
N VAL A 149 -10.17 13.30 1.42
CA VAL A 149 -10.63 14.70 1.38
C VAL A 149 -12.16 14.78 1.32
N GLU A 150 -12.84 13.88 0.59
CA GLU A 150 -14.30 13.78 0.62
C GLU A 150 -14.82 13.46 2.03
N LEU A 151 -14.17 12.52 2.72
CA LEU A 151 -14.49 12.17 4.09
C LEU A 151 -14.28 13.36 5.04
N GLU A 152 -13.18 14.09 4.90
CA GLU A 152 -12.90 15.30 5.68
C GLU A 152 -13.98 16.37 5.44
N LYS A 153 -14.33 16.65 4.18
CA LYS A 153 -15.41 17.58 3.82
C LYS A 153 -16.74 17.14 4.45
N ARG A 154 -17.06 15.84 4.41
CA ARG A 154 -18.25 15.28 5.06
C ARG A 154 -18.23 15.44 6.59
N GLN A 155 -17.08 15.28 7.24
CA GLN A 155 -16.97 15.52 8.68
C GLN A 155 -17.20 16.99 9.04
N ARG A 156 -16.66 17.91 8.23
CA ARG A 156 -16.90 19.35 8.38
C ARG A 156 -18.38 19.70 8.21
N THR A 157 -19.05 19.17 7.19
CA THR A 157 -20.50 19.42 6.99
C THR A 157 -21.35 18.84 8.13
N GLN A 158 -20.91 17.75 8.75
CA GLN A 158 -21.53 17.17 9.94
C GLN A 158 -21.18 17.90 11.25
N GLY A 159 -20.32 18.93 11.21
CA GLY A 159 -19.88 19.65 12.41
C GLY A 159 -19.01 18.83 13.36
N LYS A 160 -18.37 17.76 12.89
CA LYS A 160 -17.48 16.94 13.73
C LYS A 160 -16.14 17.65 13.97
N PRO A 161 -15.59 17.63 15.20
CA PRO A 161 -14.31 18.26 15.48
C PRO A 161 -13.18 17.52 14.76
N LEU A 162 -12.32 18.27 14.07
CA LEU A 162 -11.13 17.75 13.40
C LEU A 162 -9.92 17.83 14.33
N ALA A 163 -9.02 16.84 14.24
CA ALA A 163 -7.80 16.77 15.03
C ALA A 163 -6.68 17.68 14.47
N LEU A 164 -6.96 18.97 14.29
CA LEU A 164 -6.04 19.93 13.65
C LEU A 164 -4.72 20.13 14.40
N PRO A 165 -4.68 20.27 15.75
CA PRO A 165 -3.40 20.43 16.46
C PRO A 165 -2.50 19.21 16.29
N TYR A 166 -3.09 18.03 16.26
CA TYR A 166 -2.38 16.77 16.01
C TYR A 166 -1.83 16.73 14.58
N ALA A 167 -2.67 17.04 13.58
CA ALA A 167 -2.23 17.02 12.18
C ALA A 167 -1.06 17.97 11.92
N ARG A 168 -1.12 19.21 12.43
CA ARG A 168 -0.05 20.20 12.30
C ARG A 168 1.27 19.72 12.90
N ALA A 169 1.23 19.20 14.13
CA ALA A 169 2.43 18.67 14.78
C ALA A 169 3.06 17.52 13.98
N ILE A 170 2.27 16.62 13.40
CA ILE A 170 2.79 15.52 12.57
C ILE A 170 3.40 16.04 11.25
N HIS A 171 2.75 17.00 10.59
CA HIS A 171 3.29 17.62 9.37
C HIS A 171 4.62 18.35 9.59
N GLU A 172 4.86 18.86 10.80
CA GLU A 172 6.13 19.46 11.19
C GLU A 172 7.24 18.43 11.46
N MET A 173 6.89 17.18 11.78
CA MET A 173 7.84 16.12 12.14
C MET A 173 8.32 15.27 10.95
N VAL A 174 7.60 15.30 9.83
CA VAL A 174 7.82 14.42 8.66
C VAL A 174 8.14 15.27 7.44
N PRO A 175 9.06 14.85 6.56
CA PRO A 175 9.31 15.56 5.31
C PRO A 175 8.01 15.66 4.48
N THR A 176 7.80 16.79 3.81
CA THR A 176 6.63 17.02 2.96
C THR A 176 7.04 17.42 1.56
N THR A 177 6.24 17.05 0.55
CA THR A 177 6.34 17.62 -0.79
C THR A 177 5.38 18.80 -0.91
N PRO A 178 5.89 20.05 -0.99
CA PRO A 178 5.05 21.22 -1.16
C PRO A 178 4.40 21.25 -2.56
N LEU A 179 3.36 22.06 -2.69
CA LEU A 179 2.83 22.44 -3.99
C LEU A 179 3.82 23.42 -4.63
N ALA A 180 4.15 23.22 -5.91
CA ALA A 180 5.05 24.12 -6.63
C ALA A 180 4.41 25.49 -6.83
N GLU A 181 5.25 26.53 -6.81
CA GLU A 181 4.82 27.90 -7.03
C GLU A 181 4.27 28.09 -8.45
N PRO A 182 3.37 29.07 -8.67
CA PRO A 182 2.79 29.31 -10.00
C PRO A 182 3.87 29.54 -11.06
N GLY A 183 3.90 28.68 -12.08
CA GLY A 183 4.87 28.75 -13.19
C GLY A 183 6.06 27.80 -13.03
N GLU A 184 6.28 27.23 -11.85
CA GLU A 184 7.28 26.18 -11.64
C GLU A 184 6.71 24.79 -11.94
N ARG A 185 7.59 23.85 -12.30
CA ARG A 185 7.21 22.45 -12.50
C ARG A 185 7.10 21.77 -11.14
N GLN A 186 5.99 21.07 -10.90
CA GLN A 186 5.84 20.24 -9.71
C GLN A 186 6.94 19.17 -9.64
N THR A 187 7.63 19.13 -8.50
CA THR A 187 8.58 18.05 -8.18
C THR A 187 7.81 16.74 -8.01
N TYR A 188 8.29 15.69 -8.66
CA TYR A 188 7.70 14.36 -8.53
C TYR A 188 7.79 13.86 -7.09
N HIS A 189 6.63 13.53 -6.53
CA HIS A 189 6.50 13.01 -5.19
C HIS A 189 6.99 11.56 -5.10
N GLU A 190 6.69 10.76 -6.12
CA GLU A 190 7.05 9.35 -6.20
C GLU A 190 7.20 8.90 -7.66
N PRO A 191 7.87 7.77 -7.95
CA PRO A 191 7.94 7.24 -9.30
C PRO A 191 6.56 6.76 -9.80
N ILE A 192 6.06 7.43 -10.84
CA ILE A 192 4.73 7.12 -11.42
C ILE A 192 4.74 5.93 -12.41
N ASN A 193 5.92 5.50 -12.85
CA ASN A 193 6.08 4.46 -13.88
C ASN A 193 6.53 3.10 -13.32
N ASP A 194 6.51 2.93 -12.00
CA ASP A 194 6.95 1.69 -11.36
C ASP A 194 6.04 0.51 -11.72
N LEU A 195 6.68 -0.58 -12.16
CA LEU A 195 6.00 -1.80 -12.55
C LEU A 195 6.27 -2.91 -11.53
N PRO A 196 5.24 -3.57 -10.97
CA PRO A 196 5.46 -4.72 -10.11
C PRO A 196 6.11 -5.87 -10.91
N ALA A 197 7.15 -6.48 -10.32
CA ALA A 197 7.81 -7.64 -10.87
C ALA A 197 6.82 -8.79 -11.08
N HIS A 198 6.73 -9.30 -12.30
CA HIS A 198 5.82 -10.41 -12.62
C HIS A 198 6.52 -11.73 -12.28
N PRO A 199 5.83 -12.74 -11.73
CA PRO A 199 6.46 -14.02 -11.39
C PRO A 199 7.19 -14.69 -12.57
N LEU A 200 6.64 -14.56 -13.79
CA LEU A 200 7.26 -15.11 -15.00
C LEU A 200 8.60 -14.45 -15.36
N THR A 201 8.85 -13.20 -14.94
CA THR A 201 10.11 -12.50 -15.25
C THR A 201 11.21 -12.79 -14.23
N GLY A 202 10.94 -13.66 -13.24
CA GLY A 202 11.93 -14.04 -12.22
C GLY A 202 12.90 -15.14 -12.68
N SER A 203 12.60 -15.88 -13.74
CA SER A 203 13.48 -16.93 -14.25
C SER A 203 14.57 -16.36 -15.16
N GLN A 204 15.80 -16.82 -14.97
CA GLN A 204 16.91 -16.54 -15.88
C GLN A 204 16.77 -17.40 -17.15
N ILE A 205 16.70 -16.76 -18.32
CA ILE A 205 16.51 -17.45 -19.61
C ILE A 205 17.56 -16.95 -20.59
N PHE A 206 18.32 -17.88 -21.19
CA PHE A 206 19.17 -17.62 -22.34
C PHE A 206 18.50 -18.24 -23.56
N TYR A 207 17.79 -17.43 -24.34
CA TYR A 207 17.00 -17.90 -25.47
C TYR A 207 17.86 -17.91 -26.75
N PRO A 208 18.09 -19.06 -27.41
CA PRO A 208 18.89 -19.12 -28.63
C PRO A 208 18.11 -18.53 -29.80
N VAL A 209 18.71 -17.54 -30.46
CA VAL A 209 18.12 -16.76 -31.55
C VAL A 209 19.12 -16.70 -32.71
N PRO A 210 18.68 -16.75 -33.98
CA PRO A 210 19.57 -16.52 -35.12
C PRO A 210 20.31 -15.18 -35.00
N GLU A 211 21.54 -15.11 -35.49
CA GLU A 211 22.42 -13.93 -35.40
C GLU A 211 21.81 -12.64 -36.00
N SER A 212 20.94 -12.79 -37.01
CA SER A 212 20.31 -11.68 -37.72
C SER A 212 18.93 -11.28 -37.17
N ARG A 213 18.39 -12.01 -36.18
CA ARG A 213 17.03 -11.75 -35.68
C ARG A 213 17.02 -10.62 -34.65
N SER A 214 16.12 -9.65 -34.86
CA SER A 214 15.89 -8.51 -33.95
C SER A 214 15.03 -8.91 -32.75
N PHE A 215 15.67 -9.37 -31.68
CA PHE A 215 14.97 -9.77 -30.45
C PHE A 215 14.47 -8.56 -29.64
N ASN A 216 13.15 -8.33 -29.63
CA ASN A 216 12.53 -7.15 -29.02
C ASN A 216 11.81 -7.46 -27.67
N ARG A 217 11.31 -6.42 -26.99
CA ARG A 217 10.60 -6.57 -25.69
C ARG A 217 9.31 -7.37 -25.78
N VAL A 218 8.64 -7.35 -26.93
CA VAL A 218 7.42 -8.14 -27.18
C VAL A 218 7.76 -9.63 -27.24
N GLU A 219 8.82 -9.99 -27.98
CA GLU A 219 9.34 -11.35 -28.06
C GLU A 219 9.84 -11.83 -26.70
N ALA A 220 10.53 -10.99 -25.93
CA ALA A 220 10.93 -11.33 -24.56
C ALA A 220 9.72 -11.70 -23.68
N GLY A 221 8.64 -10.92 -23.73
CA GLY A 221 7.38 -11.24 -23.04
C GLY A 221 6.82 -12.60 -23.44
N ARG A 222 6.84 -12.91 -24.74
CA ARG A 222 6.44 -14.23 -25.28
C ARG A 222 7.31 -15.36 -24.78
N VAL A 223 8.63 -15.18 -24.75
CA VAL A 223 9.59 -16.17 -24.21
C VAL A 223 9.31 -16.45 -22.73
N PHE A 224 9.10 -15.42 -21.90
CA PHE A 224 8.72 -15.60 -20.49
C PHE A 224 7.38 -16.34 -20.33
N SER A 225 6.45 -16.16 -21.27
CA SER A 225 5.19 -16.89 -21.30
C SER A 225 5.27 -18.29 -21.89
N GLY A 226 6.40 -18.69 -22.46
CA GLY A 226 6.52 -19.92 -23.25
C GLY A 226 5.63 -19.91 -24.50
N ALA A 227 5.31 -18.72 -25.02
CA ALA A 227 4.57 -18.56 -26.25
C ALA A 227 5.49 -18.82 -27.45
N PRO A 228 4.96 -19.39 -28.56
CA PRO A 228 5.71 -19.45 -29.81
C PRO A 228 6.06 -18.04 -30.29
N ALA A 229 7.06 -17.93 -31.17
CA ALA A 229 7.38 -16.67 -31.84
C ALA A 229 6.14 -16.06 -32.51
N MET A 230 6.12 -14.74 -32.63
CA MET A 230 5.05 -14.07 -33.39
C MET A 230 5.13 -14.45 -34.86
N GLU A 231 4.00 -14.42 -35.55
CA GLU A 231 4.01 -14.53 -37.00
C GLU A 231 4.77 -13.31 -37.58
N HIS A 232 5.46 -13.51 -38.71
CA HIS A 232 6.24 -12.44 -39.34
C HIS A 232 5.36 -11.27 -39.81
N SER A 233 4.12 -11.54 -40.22
CA SER A 233 3.12 -10.53 -40.58
C SER A 233 2.76 -9.64 -39.38
N GLU A 234 2.35 -10.26 -38.27
CA GLU A 234 2.04 -9.57 -37.01
C GLU A 234 3.25 -8.81 -36.46
N ALA A 235 4.45 -9.39 -36.57
CA ALA A 235 5.68 -8.75 -36.12
C ALA A 235 6.04 -7.53 -36.97
N ALA A 236 5.75 -7.55 -38.27
CA ALA A 236 6.01 -6.43 -39.18
C ALA A 236 5.08 -5.23 -38.93
N GLU A 237 3.87 -5.46 -38.41
CA GLU A 237 2.95 -4.38 -38.02
C GLU A 237 3.45 -3.61 -36.78
N ILE A 238 4.27 -4.23 -35.94
CA ILE A 238 4.72 -3.66 -34.67
C ILE A 238 6.04 -2.92 -34.89
N SER A 239 5.96 -1.60 -35.06
CA SER A 239 7.16 -0.76 -35.16
C SER A 239 7.86 -0.60 -33.79
N HIS A 240 7.08 -0.44 -32.73
CA HIS A 240 7.55 -0.29 -31.36
C HIS A 240 6.64 -1.03 -30.38
N PRO A 241 7.17 -1.62 -29.28
CA PRO A 241 6.34 -2.27 -28.26
C PRO A 241 5.24 -1.39 -27.67
N SER A 242 5.38 -0.05 -27.68
CA SER A 242 4.33 0.86 -27.20
C SER A 242 3.09 0.89 -28.08
N ASP A 243 3.21 0.55 -29.37
CA ASP A 243 2.11 0.63 -30.34
C ASP A 243 0.98 -0.34 -29.97
N LEU A 244 1.31 -1.40 -29.23
CA LEU A 244 0.36 -2.36 -28.68
C LEU A 244 -0.55 -1.74 -27.60
N SER A 245 -0.15 -0.65 -26.95
CA SER A 245 -0.88 -0.07 -25.82
C SER A 245 -2.28 0.41 -26.21
N GLU A 246 -2.41 1.10 -27.35
CA GLU A 246 -3.70 1.61 -27.86
C GLU A 246 -4.59 0.44 -28.32
N LYS A 247 -4.02 -0.53 -29.05
CA LYS A 247 -4.74 -1.73 -29.50
C LYS A 247 -5.30 -2.55 -28.33
N ILE A 248 -4.53 -2.69 -27.24
CA ILE A 248 -4.94 -3.41 -26.03
C ILE A 248 -5.96 -2.63 -25.20
N LEU A 249 -5.87 -1.30 -25.20
CA LEU A 249 -6.84 -0.46 -24.51
C LEU A 249 -8.22 -0.57 -25.16
N GLU A 250 -8.27 -0.56 -26.49
CA GLU A 250 -9.49 -0.73 -27.28
C GLU A 250 -10.03 -2.15 -27.13
N ASP A 251 -9.18 -3.15 -27.40
CA ASP A 251 -9.53 -4.55 -27.38
C ASP A 251 -8.66 -5.33 -26.39
N PRO A 252 -9.06 -5.43 -25.10
CA PRO A 252 -8.28 -6.18 -24.10
C PRO A 252 -8.25 -7.68 -24.36
N ASN A 253 -9.15 -8.18 -25.20
CA ASN A 253 -9.18 -9.58 -25.65
C ASN A 253 -8.20 -9.87 -26.79
N SER A 254 -7.55 -8.84 -27.36
CA SER A 254 -6.52 -9.00 -28.39
C SER A 254 -5.28 -9.73 -27.89
N ILE A 255 -5.07 -9.76 -26.57
CA ILE A 255 -3.92 -10.42 -25.98
C ILE A 255 -4.06 -11.94 -26.12
N GLY A 256 -3.08 -12.55 -26.79
CA GLY A 256 -3.02 -14.00 -26.99
C GLY A 256 -2.88 -14.81 -25.70
N TRP A 257 -3.18 -16.11 -25.81
CA TRP A 257 -3.14 -17.08 -24.73
C TRP A 257 -2.20 -18.23 -25.08
N VAL A 258 -1.59 -18.83 -24.06
CA VAL A 258 -0.71 -20.01 -24.18
C VAL A 258 -1.21 -21.08 -23.22
N GLY A 259 -1.21 -22.34 -23.67
CA GLY A 259 -1.66 -23.49 -22.88
C GLY A 259 -3.04 -23.99 -23.31
N LYS A 260 -3.55 -25.00 -22.60
CA LYS A 260 -4.84 -25.66 -22.89
C LYS A 260 -5.66 -25.75 -21.61
N GLY A 261 -6.98 -25.60 -21.74
CA GLY A 261 -7.94 -25.74 -20.64
C GLY A 261 -7.60 -24.82 -19.46
N ASP A 262 -7.58 -25.37 -18.26
CA ASP A 262 -7.36 -24.64 -17.01
C ASP A 262 -5.93 -24.10 -16.85
N ASN A 263 -4.98 -24.61 -17.64
CA ASN A 263 -3.58 -24.14 -17.66
C ASN A 263 -3.34 -23.03 -18.69
N ALA A 264 -4.39 -22.58 -19.39
CA ALA A 264 -4.28 -21.47 -20.32
C ALA A 264 -3.96 -20.17 -19.55
N ARG A 265 -2.89 -19.49 -19.96
CA ARG A 265 -2.44 -18.23 -19.38
C ARG A 265 -2.27 -17.18 -20.47
N GLN A 266 -2.52 -15.94 -20.10
CA GLN A 266 -2.31 -14.80 -20.98
C GLN A 266 -0.83 -14.61 -21.29
N ILE A 267 -0.51 -14.23 -22.53
CA ILE A 267 0.84 -13.87 -22.94
C ILE A 267 1.26 -12.59 -22.22
N LEU A 268 2.45 -12.62 -21.62
CA LEU A 268 3.03 -11.51 -20.88
C LEU A 268 3.32 -10.36 -21.84
N GLN A 269 2.70 -9.23 -21.57
CA GLN A 269 2.91 -8.00 -22.33
C GLN A 269 4.27 -7.36 -21.96
N PRO A 270 4.88 -6.61 -22.89
CA PRO A 270 6.11 -5.86 -22.60
C PRO A 270 5.87 -4.81 -21.51
N ALA A 271 6.95 -4.34 -20.88
CA ALA A 271 6.87 -3.33 -19.83
C ALA A 271 6.17 -2.04 -20.31
N ASP A 272 6.42 -1.63 -21.55
CA ASP A 272 5.87 -0.43 -22.19
C ASP A 272 4.33 -0.36 -22.16
N VAL A 273 3.67 -1.53 -22.22
CA VAL A 273 2.21 -1.65 -22.17
C VAL A 273 1.70 -1.76 -20.74
N ARG A 274 2.50 -2.36 -19.84
CA ARG A 274 2.09 -2.70 -18.47
C ARG A 274 2.26 -1.55 -17.47
N ILE A 275 3.08 -0.54 -17.80
CA ILE A 275 3.26 0.65 -16.97
C ILE A 275 1.92 1.39 -16.76
N PRO A 276 1.75 2.13 -15.64
CA PRO A 276 0.53 2.90 -15.41
C PRO A 276 0.27 4.01 -16.44
N HIS A 277 1.33 4.58 -17.03
CA HIS A 277 1.27 5.69 -18.00
C HIS A 277 1.88 5.33 -19.36
N PRO A 278 1.28 4.40 -20.14
CA PRO A 278 1.84 3.98 -21.43
C PRO A 278 1.85 5.11 -22.47
N HIS A 279 0.93 6.07 -22.37
CA HIS A 279 0.86 7.25 -23.23
C HIS A 279 2.09 8.16 -23.12
N LEU A 280 2.86 8.11 -22.03
CA LEU A 280 4.10 8.90 -21.92
C LEU A 280 5.17 8.40 -22.89
N VAL A 281 5.20 7.10 -23.19
CA VAL A 281 6.12 6.55 -24.20
C VAL A 281 5.75 7.08 -25.59
N ALA A 282 4.46 7.12 -25.90
CA ALA A 282 3.97 7.71 -27.15
C ALA A 282 4.28 9.22 -27.23
N LEU A 283 4.09 9.96 -26.14
CA LEU A 283 4.43 11.39 -26.05
C LEU A 283 5.92 11.65 -26.33
N GLU A 284 6.83 10.87 -25.75
CA GLU A 284 8.25 11.04 -26.01
C GLU A 284 8.62 10.70 -27.46
N ARG A 285 7.95 9.70 -28.06
CA ARG A 285 8.12 9.41 -29.49
C ARG A 285 7.63 10.55 -30.38
N ASP A 286 6.49 11.14 -30.06
CA ASP A 286 5.94 12.28 -30.80
C ASP A 286 6.89 13.48 -30.74
N ARG A 287 7.53 13.73 -29.58
CA ARG A 287 8.56 14.77 -29.41
C ARG A 287 9.80 14.51 -30.25
N LEU A 288 10.25 13.25 -30.33
CA LEU A 288 11.40 12.88 -31.15
C LEU A 288 11.10 13.01 -32.65
N ALA A 289 9.88 12.66 -33.06
CA ALA A 289 9.43 12.79 -34.45
C ALA A 289 9.21 14.26 -34.86
N HIS A 290 8.72 15.10 -33.95
CA HIS A 290 8.38 16.50 -34.21
C HIS A 290 9.07 17.45 -33.20
N PRO A 291 10.41 17.59 -33.25
CA PRO A 291 11.18 18.31 -32.22
C PRO A 291 10.84 19.80 -32.12
N ASN A 292 10.45 20.42 -33.24
CA ASN A 292 10.17 21.86 -33.31
C ASN A 292 8.68 22.21 -33.14
N GLU A 293 7.78 21.22 -33.16
CA GLU A 293 6.33 21.42 -33.22
C GLU A 293 5.67 21.15 -31.87
N ARG A 294 6.09 21.89 -30.83
CA ARG A 294 5.63 21.65 -29.44
C ARG A 294 4.10 21.71 -29.29
N LEU A 295 3.43 22.60 -30.03
CA LEU A 295 1.98 22.73 -30.02
C LEU A 295 1.30 21.51 -30.65
N ALA A 296 1.78 21.06 -31.82
CA ALA A 296 1.24 19.86 -32.48
C ALA A 296 1.38 18.62 -31.60
N VAL A 297 2.53 18.45 -30.93
CA VAL A 297 2.74 17.35 -29.98
C VAL A 297 1.79 17.44 -28.79
N ALA A 298 1.55 18.64 -28.26
CA ALA A 298 0.59 18.83 -27.18
C ALA A 298 -0.85 18.49 -27.61
N ASP A 299 -1.25 18.88 -28.83
CA ASP A 299 -2.56 18.57 -29.40
C ASP A 299 -2.75 17.07 -29.68
N LEU A 300 -1.70 16.38 -30.14
CA LEU A 300 -1.73 14.92 -30.31
C LEU A 300 -1.91 14.23 -28.95
N GLN A 301 -1.20 14.72 -27.93
CA GLN A 301 -1.28 14.17 -26.59
C GLN A 301 -2.63 14.40 -25.93
N SER A 302 -3.22 15.59 -26.07
CA SER A 302 -4.56 15.88 -25.53
C SER A 302 -5.61 14.97 -26.18
N LYS A 303 -5.62 14.87 -27.52
CA LYS A 303 -6.51 13.97 -28.25
C LYS A 303 -6.34 12.51 -27.84
N ARG A 304 -5.10 12.07 -27.61
CA ARG A 304 -4.82 10.71 -27.13
C ARG A 304 -5.44 10.48 -25.75
N LEU A 305 -5.22 11.38 -24.80
CA LEU A 305 -5.77 11.28 -23.45
C LEU A 305 -7.31 11.29 -23.46
N GLU A 306 -7.93 12.19 -24.23
CA GLU A 306 -9.39 12.25 -24.40
C GLU A 306 -9.95 10.93 -24.95
N ARG A 307 -9.31 10.35 -25.98
CA ARG A 307 -9.70 9.03 -26.52
C ARG A 307 -9.59 7.93 -25.46
N GLN A 308 -8.51 7.90 -24.68
CA GLN A 308 -8.34 6.91 -23.62
C GLN A 308 -9.41 7.04 -22.54
N ASP A 309 -9.69 8.27 -22.10
CA ASP A 309 -10.70 8.55 -21.09
C ASP A 309 -12.10 8.16 -21.58
N ALA A 310 -12.43 8.42 -22.85
CA ALA A 310 -13.69 8.01 -23.47
C ALA A 310 -13.84 6.48 -23.51
N ILE A 311 -12.78 5.74 -23.88
CA ILE A 311 -12.79 4.26 -23.89
C ILE A 311 -13.00 3.72 -22.47
N GLU A 312 -12.30 4.26 -21.48
CA GLU A 312 -12.43 3.81 -20.09
C GLU A 312 -13.82 4.09 -19.51
N GLN A 313 -14.39 5.26 -19.82
CA GLN A 313 -15.75 5.63 -19.42
C GLN A 313 -16.79 4.68 -20.05
N ALA A 314 -16.76 4.51 -21.37
CA ALA A 314 -17.66 3.60 -22.09
C ALA A 314 -17.54 2.16 -21.56
N ARG A 315 -16.32 1.71 -21.23
CA ARG A 315 -16.09 0.39 -20.64
C ARG A 315 -16.70 0.27 -19.25
N ARG A 316 -16.56 1.29 -18.40
CA ARG A 316 -17.15 1.32 -17.06
C ARG A 316 -18.67 1.24 -17.14
N GLU A 317 -19.29 2.04 -18.01
CA GLU A 317 -20.74 2.03 -18.25
C GLU A 317 -21.23 0.68 -18.75
N ARG A 318 -20.53 0.08 -19.73
CA ARG A 318 -20.85 -1.26 -20.24
C ARG A 318 -20.78 -2.33 -19.15
N ILE A 319 -19.78 -2.29 -18.29
CA ILE A 319 -19.64 -3.23 -17.17
C ILE A 319 -20.76 -3.02 -16.16
N GLN A 320 -21.10 -1.78 -15.84
CA GLN A 320 -22.18 -1.44 -14.92
C GLN A 320 -23.54 -1.89 -15.46
N ALA A 321 -23.88 -1.53 -16.70
CA ALA A 321 -25.11 -1.96 -17.36
C ALA A 321 -25.20 -3.50 -17.44
N ARG A 322 -24.08 -4.21 -17.69
CA ARG A 322 -24.06 -5.67 -17.68
C ARG A 322 -24.29 -6.26 -16.29
N ARG A 323 -23.87 -5.58 -15.22
CA ARG A 323 -24.12 -6.01 -13.84
C ARG A 323 -25.59 -5.81 -13.47
N GLU A 324 -26.15 -4.65 -13.80
CA GLU A 324 -27.55 -4.31 -13.55
C GLU A 324 -28.50 -5.25 -14.31
N LYS A 325 -28.23 -5.53 -15.59
CA LYS A 325 -29.02 -6.50 -16.38
C LYS A 325 -29.07 -7.92 -15.81
N LYS A 326 -28.06 -8.33 -15.03
CA LYS A 326 -27.99 -9.67 -14.43
C LYS A 326 -28.68 -9.76 -13.06
N LEU A 327 -29.12 -8.63 -12.53
CA LEU A 327 -29.66 -8.51 -11.18
C LEU A 327 -31.11 -8.05 -11.29
N THR A 328 -32.04 -8.94 -10.97
CA THR A 328 -33.47 -8.62 -10.88
C THR A 328 -33.80 -8.29 -9.43
N VAL A 329 -34.31 -7.07 -9.20
CA VAL A 329 -34.79 -6.64 -7.88
C VAL A 329 -36.31 -6.79 -7.86
N VAL A 330 -36.81 -7.60 -6.94
CA VAL A 330 -38.23 -7.81 -6.70
C VAL A 330 -38.55 -7.24 -5.32
N SER A 331 -39.40 -6.21 -5.28
CA SER A 331 -39.83 -5.52 -4.05
C SER A 331 -41.36 -5.66 -3.91
N PRO A 332 -41.86 -6.72 -3.25
CA PRO A 332 -43.30 -6.90 -3.03
C PRO A 332 -43.84 -5.89 -2.01
N GLU A 333 -45.05 -5.37 -2.24
CA GLU A 333 -45.65 -4.29 -1.45
C GLU A 333 -45.74 -4.61 0.05
N ASP A 334 -46.10 -5.85 0.41
CA ASP A 334 -46.22 -6.30 1.80
C ASP A 334 -44.92 -6.91 2.37
N SER A 335 -43.79 -6.80 1.68
CA SER A 335 -42.54 -7.43 2.10
C SER A 335 -41.63 -6.51 2.90
N ARG A 336 -41.01 -7.07 3.95
CA ARG A 336 -39.94 -6.40 4.69
C ARG A 336 -38.62 -6.34 3.90
N PHE A 337 -38.45 -7.14 2.85
CA PHE A 337 -37.18 -7.34 2.18
C PHE A 337 -37.28 -7.15 0.67
N ASP A 338 -36.25 -6.55 0.10
CA ASP A 338 -36.02 -6.57 -1.35
C ASP A 338 -35.28 -7.85 -1.74
N TYR A 339 -35.85 -8.62 -2.65
CA TYR A 339 -35.22 -9.83 -3.17
C TYR A 339 -34.34 -9.47 -4.36
N ARG A 340 -33.03 -9.67 -4.24
CA ARG A 340 -32.06 -9.49 -5.32
C ARG A 340 -31.71 -10.84 -5.92
N ILE A 341 -32.39 -11.20 -6.99
CA ILE A 341 -32.19 -12.46 -7.69
C ILE A 341 -31.12 -12.24 -8.76
N LYS A 342 -30.09 -13.09 -8.72
CA LYS A 342 -28.98 -13.02 -9.66
C LYS A 342 -28.98 -14.28 -10.51
N ASP A 343 -29.17 -14.12 -11.80
CA ASP A 343 -29.14 -15.24 -12.73
C ASP A 343 -27.73 -15.81 -12.82
N THR A 344 -27.61 -17.10 -12.57
CA THR A 344 -26.35 -17.84 -12.64
C THR A 344 -26.46 -18.94 -13.69
N ILE A 345 -25.44 -19.02 -14.55
CA ILE A 345 -25.41 -19.98 -15.65
C ILE A 345 -24.38 -21.07 -15.32
N TYR A 346 -24.82 -22.32 -15.37
CA TYR A 346 -23.98 -23.51 -15.19
C TYR A 346 -23.60 -24.07 -16.58
N THR A 347 -22.46 -23.63 -17.10
CA THR A 347 -21.88 -24.10 -18.36
C THR A 347 -20.54 -24.78 -18.09
N LYS A 348 -20.02 -25.54 -19.08
CA LYS A 348 -18.66 -26.09 -19.03
C LYS A 348 -17.60 -25.03 -18.69
N GLU A 349 -17.83 -23.78 -19.09
CA GLU A 349 -16.92 -22.65 -18.80
C GLU A 349 -16.97 -22.20 -17.33
N THR A 350 -18.11 -22.30 -16.65
CA THR A 350 -18.26 -21.88 -15.25
C THR A 350 -17.94 -23.02 -14.28
N THR A 351 -18.43 -24.23 -14.54
CA THR A 351 -18.21 -25.41 -13.69
C THR A 351 -16.94 -26.18 -14.02
N GLY A 352 -16.34 -25.96 -15.19
CA GLY A 352 -15.26 -26.80 -15.70
C GLY A 352 -15.77 -28.16 -16.20
N ILE A 353 -14.91 -28.90 -16.89
CA ILE A 353 -15.22 -30.24 -17.40
C ILE A 353 -15.44 -31.22 -16.24
N ASP A 354 -14.62 -31.09 -15.18
CA ASP A 354 -14.63 -31.99 -14.01
C ASP A 354 -15.51 -31.48 -12.85
N GLY A 355 -16.29 -30.42 -13.06
CA GLY A 355 -17.09 -29.77 -12.00
C GLY A 355 -16.27 -28.99 -10.95
N ARG A 356 -14.96 -28.82 -11.16
CA ARG A 356 -14.01 -28.17 -10.23
C ARG A 356 -13.71 -26.69 -10.55
N GLY A 357 -14.45 -26.07 -11.46
CA GLY A 357 -14.23 -24.69 -11.90
C GLY A 357 -14.36 -23.65 -10.79
N SER A 358 -13.40 -22.73 -10.67
CA SER A 358 -13.29 -21.77 -9.55
C SER A 358 -14.40 -20.72 -9.48
N LYS A 359 -15.10 -20.49 -10.59
CA LYS A 359 -16.16 -19.46 -10.73
C LYS A 359 -17.58 -20.00 -10.56
N ALA A 360 -17.74 -21.30 -10.30
CA ALA A 360 -19.05 -21.93 -10.12
C ALA A 360 -19.76 -21.41 -8.85
N ALA A 361 -21.05 -21.14 -8.96
CA ALA A 361 -21.90 -20.82 -7.81
C ALA A 361 -22.31 -22.10 -7.07
N GLY A 362 -22.57 -22.00 -5.76
CA GLY A 362 -23.03 -23.10 -4.92
C GLY A 362 -21.96 -23.73 -4.02
N ARG A 363 -22.41 -24.61 -3.12
CA ARG A 363 -21.53 -25.37 -2.20
C ARG A 363 -21.07 -26.64 -2.88
N ARG A 364 -19.75 -26.90 -2.90
CA ARG A 364 -19.18 -28.11 -3.50
C ARG A 364 -19.51 -29.36 -2.68
N TYR A 365 -19.84 -30.46 -3.37
CA TYR A 365 -20.04 -31.79 -2.79
C TYR A 365 -18.70 -32.52 -2.62
N GLY A 366 -18.64 -33.48 -1.69
CA GLY A 366 -17.44 -34.32 -1.47
C GLY A 366 -16.26 -33.61 -0.79
N VAL A 367 -16.49 -32.44 -0.17
CA VAL A 367 -15.46 -31.68 0.56
C VAL A 367 -15.87 -31.54 2.03
N PRO A 368 -15.14 -32.15 2.99
CA PRO A 368 -15.45 -32.03 4.41
C PRO A 368 -15.17 -30.61 4.91
N HIS A 369 -15.74 -30.26 6.07
CA HIS A 369 -15.53 -28.95 6.67
C HIS A 369 -14.04 -28.75 7.05
N ARG A 370 -13.48 -27.59 6.71
CA ARG A 370 -12.05 -27.30 6.93
C ARG A 370 -11.74 -26.68 8.29
N ASP A 371 -12.69 -26.63 9.21
CA ASP A 371 -12.56 -25.94 10.51
C ASP A 371 -11.36 -26.35 11.37
N ARG A 372 -10.95 -27.61 11.26
CA ARG A 372 -9.85 -28.19 12.02
C ARG A 372 -8.50 -28.04 11.30
N THR A 373 -8.50 -27.45 10.11
CA THR A 373 -7.29 -27.22 9.32
C THR A 373 -6.51 -26.05 9.91
N ARG A 374 -5.25 -26.27 10.22
CA ARG A 374 -4.36 -25.20 10.69
C ARG A 374 -4.18 -24.15 9.59
N GLY A 375 -4.33 -22.87 9.94
CA GLY A 375 -4.17 -21.76 9.01
C GLY A 375 -5.40 -21.40 8.18
N GLU A 376 -6.55 -22.03 8.44
CA GLU A 376 -7.81 -21.67 7.76
C GLU A 376 -8.27 -20.26 8.18
N VAL A 377 -8.57 -19.40 7.21
CA VAL A 377 -9.01 -18.03 7.46
C VAL A 377 -10.50 -18.01 7.80
N LYS A 378 -10.83 -17.64 9.04
CA LYS A 378 -12.21 -17.53 9.57
C LYS A 378 -12.69 -16.09 9.74
N ILE A 379 -11.93 -15.14 9.21
CA ILE A 379 -12.17 -13.70 9.30
C ILE A 379 -12.58 -13.20 7.91
N PRO A 380 -13.49 -12.20 7.79
CA PRO A 380 -13.83 -11.63 6.50
C PRO A 380 -12.59 -11.15 5.73
N THR A 381 -12.37 -11.68 4.53
CA THR A 381 -11.22 -11.32 3.67
C THR A 381 -11.50 -10.12 2.77
N ARG A 382 -12.76 -9.69 2.70
CA ARG A 382 -13.21 -8.55 1.91
C ARG A 382 -14.37 -7.86 2.63
N VAL A 383 -14.26 -6.55 2.79
CA VAL A 383 -15.32 -5.67 3.28
C VAL A 383 -15.69 -4.75 2.12
N GLU A 384 -16.93 -4.84 1.64
CA GLU A 384 -17.43 -3.94 0.61
C GLU A 384 -17.78 -2.58 1.26
N ALA A 385 -17.41 -1.49 0.58
CA ALA A 385 -17.57 -0.11 1.06
C ALA A 385 -18.77 0.56 0.41
#